data_AF-A0A9E5DK90-F1
#
_entry.id   AF-A0A9E5DK90-F1
#
_cell.length_a   1.000
_cell.length_b   1.000
_cell.length_c   1.000
_cell.angle_alpha   90.00
_cell.angle_beta   90.00
_cell.angle_gamma   90.00
#
_symmetry.space_group_name_H-M   'P 1'
#
loop_
_entity.id
_entity.type
_entity.pdbx_description
1 polymer ?
#
loop_
_entity_poly.entity_id
_entity_poly.type
_entity_poly.pdbx_seq_one_letter_code
_entity_poly.pdbx_strand_id
1 'polypeptide(L)'
;MENHEEILDPGVYYEKLQGMYIEESDLNLSTDFEARTTLVKLNRLQSDVSKLKHSVSQDMRNIRNLYLDDSIIEKPKVLGIFGSGKKLSATEKRKKLEKERENNLTPYKEVIDMIDDYILQIEDLKKYIEDEVLETYSRIPKTIRKISKADLNK
;
A
#
# COMPACT_ATOMS: atom_id res chain seq x y z
N MET A 1 -8.21 -8.52 -27.72
CA MET A 1 -7.72 -7.19 -27.33
C MET A 1 -7.21 -7.35 -25.92
N GLU A 2 -5.90 -7.44 -25.73
CA GLU A 2 -5.33 -7.37 -24.38
C GLU A 2 -5.61 -5.96 -23.86
N ASN A 3 -6.46 -5.86 -22.82
CA ASN A 3 -6.59 -4.63 -22.05
C ASN A 3 -5.25 -4.43 -21.36
N HIS A 4 -4.34 -3.69 -21.99
CA HIS A 4 -3.22 -3.11 -21.27
C HIS A 4 -3.83 -2.05 -20.36
N GLU A 5 -4.08 -2.40 -19.09
CA GLU A 5 -4.35 -1.41 -18.05
C GLU A 5 -3.20 -0.39 -18.10
N GLU A 6 -3.56 0.88 -18.22
CA GLU A 6 -2.63 2.00 -18.28
C GLU A 6 -1.81 2.04 -16.97
N ILE A 7 -0.48 2.02 -17.10
CA ILE A 7 0.43 2.19 -15.95
C ILE A 7 0.18 3.59 -15.38
N LEU A 8 -0.27 3.66 -14.13
CA LEU A 8 -0.56 4.91 -13.46
C LEU A 8 0.73 5.57 -12.98
N ASP A 9 0.74 6.90 -12.99
CA ASP A 9 1.82 7.69 -12.39
C ASP A 9 1.90 7.40 -10.87
N PRO A 10 3.10 7.28 -10.28
CA PRO A 10 3.28 7.08 -8.84
C PRO A 10 2.48 8.09 -8.00
N GLY A 11 2.42 9.36 -8.42
CA GLY A 11 1.69 10.44 -7.75
C GLY A 11 0.21 10.13 -7.55
N VAL A 12 -0.42 9.41 -8.49
CA VAL A 12 -1.83 8.97 -8.36
C VAL A 12 -1.99 8.00 -7.20
N TYR A 13 -1.01 7.12 -6.97
CA TYR A 13 -1.04 6.21 -5.82
C TYR A 13 -0.78 6.93 -4.50
N TYR A 14 0.12 7.91 -4.49
CA TYR A 14 0.32 8.80 -3.33
C TYR A 14 -1.00 9.48 -2.95
N GLU A 15 -1.69 10.12 -3.89
CA GLU A 15 -2.97 10.80 -3.65
C GLU A 15 -4.05 9.84 -3.13
N LYS A 16 -4.14 8.64 -3.73
CA LYS A 16 -5.06 7.60 -3.27
C LYS A 16 -4.76 7.16 -1.84
N LEU A 17 -3.48 6.94 -1.51
CA LEU A 17 -3.07 6.57 -0.15
C LEU A 17 -3.39 7.70 0.85
N GLN A 18 -3.09 8.96 0.50
CA GLN A 18 -3.42 10.14 1.31
C GLN A 18 -4.92 10.23 1.60
N GLY A 19 -5.77 9.97 0.61
CA GLY A 19 -7.23 9.92 0.79
C GLY A 19 -7.76 8.75 1.63
N MET A 20 -6.90 7.79 1.99
CA MET A 20 -7.23 6.65 2.85
C MET A 20 -6.71 6.83 4.29
N TYR A 21 -6.00 7.93 4.60
CA TYR A 21 -5.54 8.19 5.96
C TYR A 21 -6.73 8.41 6.89
N ILE A 22 -6.69 7.74 8.04
CA ILE A 22 -7.62 7.92 9.14
C ILE A 22 -7.02 8.95 10.10
N GLU A 23 -7.83 9.94 10.45
CA GLU A 23 -7.46 10.91 11.47
C GLU A 23 -7.77 10.37 12.87
N GLU A 24 -7.12 10.90 13.91
CA GLU A 24 -7.47 10.56 15.30
C GLU A 24 -8.95 10.82 15.61
N SER A 25 -9.55 11.81 14.93
CA SER A 25 -10.96 12.20 15.05
C SER A 25 -11.93 11.09 14.58
N ASP A 26 -11.48 10.20 13.70
CA ASP A 26 -12.26 9.07 13.18
C ASP A 26 -12.30 7.88 14.15
N LEU A 27 -11.42 7.87 15.16
CA LEU A 27 -11.28 6.80 16.14
C LEU A 27 -12.21 7.04 17.32
N ASN A 28 -13.39 6.41 17.28
CA ASN A 28 -14.31 6.41 18.42
C ASN A 28 -14.21 5.10 19.20
N LEU A 29 -13.71 5.20 20.44
CA LEU A 29 -13.44 4.08 21.35
C LEU A 29 -14.20 4.22 22.68
N SER A 30 -15.18 5.13 22.77
CA SER A 30 -15.82 5.53 24.03
C SER A 30 -16.76 4.47 24.64
N THR A 31 -17.14 3.47 23.84
CA THR A 31 -17.96 2.33 24.25
C THR A 31 -17.48 1.03 23.57
N ASP A 32 -17.86 -0.14 24.12
CA ASP A 32 -17.61 -1.45 23.49
C ASP A 32 -18.17 -1.52 22.06
N PHE A 33 -19.37 -0.97 21.84
CA PHE A 33 -20.00 -0.94 20.52
C PHE A 33 -19.22 -0.09 19.52
N GLU A 34 -18.78 1.10 19.91
CA GLU A 34 -18.00 1.99 19.05
C GLU A 34 -16.61 1.42 18.78
N ALA A 35 -15.93 0.86 19.78
CA ALA A 35 -14.65 0.17 19.61
C ALA A 35 -14.74 -0.98 18.59
N ARG A 36 -15.79 -1.82 18.67
CA ARG A 36 -16.04 -2.87 17.68
C ARG A 36 -16.35 -2.31 16.29
N THR A 37 -17.09 -1.21 16.22
CA THR A 37 -17.38 -0.54 14.95
C THR A 37 -16.10 0.02 14.31
N THR A 38 -15.22 0.60 15.12
CA THR A 38 -13.90 1.09 14.69
C THR A 38 -13.03 -0.05 14.17
N LEU A 39 -13.01 -1.22 14.83
CA LEU A 39 -12.32 -2.41 14.31
C LEU A 39 -12.83 -2.84 12.93
N VAL A 40 -14.16 -2.80 12.70
CA VAL A 40 -14.73 -3.10 11.38
C VAL A 40 -14.26 -2.10 10.32
N LYS A 41 -14.20 -0.80 10.66
CA LYS A 41 -13.68 0.24 9.75
C LYS A 41 -12.20 -0.02 9.42
N LEU A 42 -11.37 -0.31 10.42
CA LEU A 42 -9.94 -0.59 10.24
C LEU A 42 -9.70 -1.82 9.38
N ASN A 43 -10.50 -2.89 9.54
CA ASN A 43 -10.43 -4.07 8.68
C ASN A 43 -10.75 -3.75 7.21
N ARG A 44 -11.75 -2.91 6.96
CA ARG A 44 -12.10 -2.47 5.58
C ARG A 44 -10.98 -1.64 4.98
N LEU A 45 -10.46 -0.68 5.75
CA LEU A 45 -9.34 0.15 5.33
C LEU A 45 -8.11 -0.71 4.98
N GLN A 46 -7.72 -1.64 5.85
CA GLN A 46 -6.58 -2.53 5.61
C GLN A 46 -6.75 -3.31 4.29
N SER A 47 -7.97 -3.79 4.02
CA SER A 47 -8.31 -4.43 2.74
C SER A 47 -8.13 -3.49 1.56
N ASP A 48 -8.59 -2.24 1.65
CA ASP A 48 -8.52 -1.28 0.54
C ASP A 48 -7.08 -0.80 0.29
N VAL A 49 -6.30 -0.57 1.34
CA VAL A 49 -4.86 -0.30 1.26
C VAL A 49 -4.10 -1.50 0.65
N SER A 50 -4.49 -2.73 1.00
CA SER A 50 -3.89 -3.93 0.39
C SER A 50 -4.21 -4.06 -1.10
N LYS A 51 -5.41 -3.66 -1.55
CA LYS A 51 -5.74 -3.58 -2.98
C LYS A 51 -4.89 -2.53 -3.68
N LEU A 52 -4.65 -1.38 -3.04
CA LEU A 52 -3.77 -0.33 -3.56
C LEU A 52 -2.35 -0.88 -3.77
N LYS A 53 -1.80 -1.60 -2.76
CA LYS A 53 -0.51 -2.29 -2.86
C LYS A 53 -0.44 -3.23 -4.06
N HIS A 54 -1.52 -3.98 -4.29
CA HIS A 54 -1.61 -4.91 -5.41
C HIS A 54 -1.56 -4.19 -6.75
N SER A 55 -2.30 -3.09 -6.92
CA SER A 55 -2.26 -2.27 -8.13
C SER A 55 -0.86 -1.71 -8.40
N VAL A 56 -0.22 -1.12 -7.39
CA VAL A 56 1.17 -0.60 -7.50
C VAL A 56 2.13 -1.73 -7.91
N SER A 57 2.00 -2.90 -7.30
CA SER A 57 2.81 -4.08 -7.62
C SER A 57 2.61 -4.56 -9.05
N GLN A 58 1.39 -4.48 -9.57
CA GLN A 58 1.06 -4.85 -10.94
C GLN A 58 1.70 -3.89 -11.94
N ASP A 59 1.62 -2.59 -11.68
CA ASP A 59 2.28 -1.57 -12.49
C ASP A 59 3.80 -1.73 -12.49
N MET A 60 4.40 -1.99 -11.33
CA MET A 60 5.82 -2.33 -11.25
C MET A 60 6.18 -3.57 -12.08
N ARG A 61 5.31 -4.58 -12.16
CA ARG A 61 5.53 -5.75 -13.03
C ARG A 61 5.44 -5.37 -14.49
N ASN A 62 4.44 -4.57 -14.87
CA ASN A 62 4.28 -4.05 -16.22
C ASN A 62 5.52 -3.24 -16.65
N ILE A 63 6.01 -2.34 -15.79
CA ILE A 63 7.26 -1.59 -16.02
C ILE A 63 8.43 -2.55 -16.22
N ARG A 64 8.63 -3.54 -15.35
CA ARG A 64 9.71 -4.53 -15.54
C ARG A 64 9.62 -5.22 -16.89
N ASN A 65 8.42 -5.57 -17.33
CA ASN A 65 8.19 -6.26 -18.60
C ASN A 65 8.49 -5.38 -19.82
N LEU A 66 8.33 -4.05 -19.74
CA LEU A 66 8.73 -3.13 -20.82
C LEU A 66 10.24 -3.21 -21.12
N TYR A 67 11.05 -3.59 -20.13
CA TYR A 67 12.51 -3.76 -20.28
C TYR A 67 12.93 -5.20 -20.58
N LEU A 68 11.98 -6.12 -20.75
CA LEU A 68 12.24 -7.50 -21.18
C LEU A 68 12.20 -7.67 -22.70
N ASP A 69 11.89 -6.62 -23.48
CA ASP A 69 11.84 -6.71 -24.93
C ASP A 69 13.23 -7.02 -25.52
N ASP A 70 13.36 -8.25 -26.03
CA ASP A 70 14.56 -8.90 -26.56
C ASP A 70 15.19 -8.18 -27.77
N SER A 71 14.55 -7.13 -28.32
CA SER A 71 15.12 -6.30 -29.39
C SER A 71 16.37 -5.50 -28.97
N ILE A 72 16.60 -5.35 -27.67
CA ILE A 72 17.83 -4.79 -27.07
C ILE A 72 19.03 -5.74 -27.26
N ILE A 73 18.76 -7.04 -27.44
CA ILE A 73 19.77 -8.04 -27.81
C ILE A 73 19.94 -7.96 -29.33
N GLU A 74 20.58 -6.88 -29.81
CA GLU A 74 21.04 -6.81 -31.20
C GLU A 74 21.89 -8.05 -31.50
N LYS A 75 21.32 -9.02 -32.23
CA LYS A 75 22.12 -10.06 -32.90
C LYS A 75 23.14 -9.32 -33.77
N PRO A 76 24.44 -9.65 -33.68
CA PRO A 76 25.48 -8.89 -34.36
C PRO A 76 25.24 -8.95 -35.87
N LYS A 77 24.75 -7.85 -36.45
CA LYS A 77 24.69 -7.67 -37.89
C LYS A 77 26.03 -7.12 -38.37
N VAL A 78 26.68 -7.98 -39.12
CA VAL A 78 27.91 -7.83 -39.89
C VAL A 78 27.96 -6.48 -40.66
N LEU A 79 29.14 -5.84 -40.60
CA LEU A 79 29.71 -4.80 -41.49
C LEU A 79 29.02 -3.41 -41.62
N GLY A 80 29.81 -2.35 -41.40
CA GLY A 80 29.44 -0.97 -41.72
C GLY A 80 30.46 0.04 -41.20
N ILE A 81 31.45 0.34 -42.04
CA ILE A 81 32.48 1.38 -41.85
C ILE A 81 31.79 2.75 -41.95
N PHE A 82 32.35 3.77 -41.26
CA PHE A 82 32.02 5.21 -41.25
C PHE A 82 31.17 5.74 -40.08
N GLY A 83 31.86 6.54 -39.25
CA GLY A 83 31.29 7.50 -38.29
C GLY A 83 30.77 6.87 -37.00
N SER A 84 31.56 6.86 -35.92
CA SER A 84 31.04 6.40 -34.63
C SER A 84 31.55 7.25 -33.47
N GLY A 85 30.66 8.07 -32.91
CA GLY A 85 30.71 8.29 -31.46
C GLY A 85 30.73 6.92 -30.79
N LYS A 86 31.49 6.75 -29.69
CA LYS A 86 31.74 5.46 -29.04
C LYS A 86 30.44 4.65 -28.95
N LYS A 87 30.31 3.62 -29.80
CA LYS A 87 29.17 2.71 -29.80
C LYS A 87 29.28 1.91 -28.50
N LEU A 88 28.33 2.12 -27.58
CA LEU A 88 28.31 1.39 -26.31
C LEU A 88 28.33 -0.11 -26.60
N SER A 89 29.19 -0.84 -25.88
CA SER A 89 29.21 -2.29 -25.88
C SER A 89 27.86 -2.86 -25.44
N ALA A 90 27.56 -4.10 -25.80
CA ALA A 90 26.34 -4.77 -25.36
C ALA A 90 26.18 -4.75 -23.83
N THR A 91 27.29 -4.89 -23.11
CA THR A 91 27.35 -4.80 -21.64
C THR A 91 26.97 -3.40 -21.13
N GLU A 92 27.47 -2.34 -21.77
CA GLU A 92 27.12 -0.96 -21.39
C GLU A 92 25.67 -0.63 -21.71
N LYS A 93 25.15 -1.10 -22.85
CA LYS A 93 23.72 -0.96 -23.19
C LYS A 93 22.85 -1.62 -22.13
N ARG A 94 23.18 -2.85 -21.73
CA ARG A 94 22.46 -3.59 -20.67
C ARG A 94 22.49 -2.86 -19.33
N LYS A 95 23.66 -2.40 -18.88
CA LYS A 95 23.78 -1.63 -17.62
C LYS A 95 22.94 -0.35 -17.64
N LYS A 96 22.92 0.34 -18.78
CA LYS A 96 22.12 1.56 -18.94
C LYS A 96 20.62 1.26 -18.78
N LEU A 97 20.14 0.19 -19.41
CA LEU A 97 18.74 -0.23 -19.31
C LEU A 97 18.36 -0.73 -17.92
N GLU A 98 19.24 -1.48 -17.26
CA GLU A 98 19.03 -1.88 -15.87
C GLU A 98 18.90 -0.66 -14.95
N LYS A 99 19.72 0.37 -15.17
CA LYS A 99 19.65 1.64 -14.44
C LYS A 99 18.37 2.42 -14.75
N GLU A 100 17.96 2.52 -16.00
CA GLU A 100 16.71 3.19 -16.40
C GLU A 100 15.49 2.49 -15.81
N ARG A 101 15.46 1.15 -15.88
CA ARG A 101 14.42 0.34 -15.25
C ARG A 101 14.36 0.59 -13.74
N GLU A 102 15.51 0.61 -13.07
CA GLU A 102 15.56 0.85 -11.63
C GLU A 102 15.06 2.25 -11.28
N ASN A 103 15.53 3.29 -11.98
CA ASN A 103 15.06 4.67 -11.79
C ASN A 103 13.54 4.80 -11.96
N ASN A 104 12.94 4.09 -12.92
CA ASN A 104 11.50 4.12 -13.15
C ASN A 104 10.71 3.30 -12.12
N LEU A 105 11.34 2.33 -11.45
CA LEU A 105 10.71 1.56 -10.38
C LEU A 105 10.84 2.22 -9.01
N THR A 106 11.86 3.05 -8.78
CA THR A 106 12.14 3.67 -7.47
C THR A 106 10.93 4.38 -6.87
N PRO A 107 10.19 5.26 -7.58
CA PRO A 107 9.04 5.95 -7.00
C PRO A 107 7.91 5.01 -6.58
N TYR A 108 7.72 3.90 -7.31
CA TYR A 108 6.72 2.89 -6.93
C TYR A 108 7.15 2.08 -5.71
N LYS A 109 8.47 1.85 -5.52
CA LYS A 109 8.98 1.21 -4.30
C LYS A 109 8.69 2.08 -3.08
N GLU A 110 8.91 3.40 -3.18
CA GLU A 110 8.58 4.34 -2.12
C GLU A 110 7.08 4.30 -1.78
N VAL A 111 6.20 4.22 -2.79
CA VAL A 111 4.75 4.00 -2.59
C VAL A 111 4.47 2.72 -1.82
N ILE A 112 5.10 1.59 -2.19
CA ILE A 112 4.95 0.32 -1.47
C ILE A 112 5.39 0.45 -0.01
N ASP A 113 6.52 1.10 0.24
CA ASP A 113 7.08 1.25 1.58
C ASP A 113 6.11 2.02 2.49
N MET A 114 5.53 3.14 2.03
CA MET A 114 4.51 3.85 2.83
C MET A 114 3.22 3.06 3.01
N ILE A 115 2.80 2.27 2.01
CA ILE A 115 1.65 1.39 2.14
C ILE A 115 1.91 0.35 3.24
N ASP A 116 3.11 -0.22 3.28
CA ASP A 116 3.50 -1.23 4.27
C ASP A 116 3.58 -0.63 5.68
N ASP A 117 4.17 0.56 5.81
CA ASP A 117 4.16 1.29 7.07
C ASP A 117 2.74 1.60 7.57
N TYR A 118 1.84 1.97 6.66
CA TYR A 118 0.45 2.28 7.04
C TYR A 118 -0.34 1.02 7.41
N ILE A 119 -0.11 -0.11 6.73
CA ILE A 119 -0.68 -1.41 7.13
C ILE A 119 -0.25 -1.77 8.55
N LEU A 120 1.04 -1.60 8.88
CA LEU A 120 1.55 -1.87 10.23
C LEU A 120 0.87 -0.99 11.28
N GLN A 121 0.69 0.30 11.01
CA GLN A 121 -0.02 1.22 11.91
C GLN A 121 -1.47 0.78 12.15
N ILE A 122 -2.17 0.33 11.10
CA ILE A 122 -3.53 -0.20 11.22
C ILE A 122 -3.56 -1.47 12.09
N GLU A 123 -2.60 -2.38 11.90
CA GLU A 123 -2.48 -3.61 12.68
C GLU A 123 -2.21 -3.34 14.17
N ASP A 124 -1.28 -2.44 14.47
CA ASP A 124 -0.98 -2.02 15.83
C ASP A 124 -2.19 -1.37 16.52
N LEU A 125 -2.92 -0.52 15.80
CA LEU A 125 -4.13 0.11 16.32
C LEU A 125 -5.26 -0.91 16.58
N LYS A 126 -5.47 -1.86 15.66
CA LYS A 126 -6.45 -2.94 15.87
C LYS A 126 -6.10 -3.74 17.12
N LYS A 127 -4.84 -4.11 17.27
CA LYS A 127 -4.35 -4.85 18.44
C LYS A 127 -4.58 -4.08 19.73
N TYR A 128 -4.29 -2.78 19.76
CA TYR A 128 -4.57 -1.92 20.91
C TYR A 128 -6.06 -1.93 21.28
N ILE A 129 -6.97 -1.81 20.29
CA ILE A 129 -8.41 -1.82 20.56
C ILE A 129 -8.87 -3.18 21.11
N GLU A 130 -8.35 -4.28 20.55
CA GLU A 130 -8.69 -5.64 20.98
C GLU A 130 -8.18 -5.96 22.38
N ASP A 131 -6.90 -5.70 22.63
CA ASP A 131 -6.21 -6.11 23.86
C ASP A 131 -6.50 -5.16 25.02
N GLU A 132 -6.53 -3.84 24.79
CA GLU A 132 -6.61 -2.86 25.89
C GLU A 132 -8.04 -2.34 26.09
N VAL A 133 -8.71 -1.94 25.00
CA VAL A 133 -10.01 -1.27 25.08
C VAL A 133 -11.14 -2.27 25.34
N LEU A 134 -11.26 -3.29 24.50
CA LEU A 134 -12.33 -4.28 24.64
C LEU A 134 -12.15 -5.16 25.88
N GLU A 135 -10.90 -5.48 26.26
CA GLU A 135 -10.65 -6.20 27.50
C GLU A 135 -11.08 -5.36 28.72
N THR A 136 -10.82 -4.05 28.73
CA THR A 136 -11.29 -3.14 29.78
C THR A 136 -12.81 -3.20 29.93
N TYR A 137 -13.58 -3.14 28.83
CA TYR A 137 -15.04 -3.25 28.90
C TYR A 137 -15.53 -4.63 29.38
N SER A 138 -14.79 -5.69 29.08
CA SER A 138 -15.13 -7.05 29.53
C SER A 138 -14.95 -7.25 31.04
N ARG A 139 -14.01 -6.51 31.65
CA ARG A 139 -13.68 -6.57 33.08
C ARG A 139 -14.66 -5.75 33.95
N ILE A 140 -15.49 -4.89 33.38
CA ILE A 140 -16.49 -4.11 34.13
C ILE A 140 -17.57 -5.07 34.67
N PRO A 141 -17.74 -5.20 36.00
CA PRO A 141 -18.72 -6.11 36.58
C PRO A 141 -20.15 -5.80 36.12
N LYS A 142 -20.89 -6.82 35.68
CA LYS A 142 -22.30 -6.72 35.26
C LYS A 142 -23.24 -6.15 36.35
N THR A 143 -22.78 -6.05 37.59
CA THR A 143 -23.50 -5.52 38.75
C THR A 143 -23.76 -4.01 38.71
N ILE A 144 -23.03 -3.22 37.92
CA ILE A 144 -23.28 -1.76 37.80
C ILE A 144 -24.44 -1.45 36.83
N ARG A 145 -24.90 -2.43 36.02
CA ARG A 145 -26.05 -2.25 35.10
C ARG A 145 -27.43 -2.34 35.77
N LYS A 146 -27.51 -2.47 37.10
CA LYS A 146 -28.77 -2.47 37.86
C LYS A 146 -28.76 -1.45 38.99
N ILE A 147 -28.63 -0.16 38.66
CA ILE A 147 -29.44 0.81 39.40
C ILE A 147 -30.79 0.79 38.69
N SER A 148 -31.63 -0.13 39.17
CA SER A 148 -33.02 -0.26 38.75
C SER A 148 -33.73 1.06 39.04
N LYS A 149 -34.73 1.41 38.22
CA LYS A 149 -35.67 2.53 38.40
C LYS A 149 -36.37 2.60 39.78
N ALA A 150 -36.10 1.65 40.69
CA ALA A 150 -36.59 1.62 42.06
C ALA A 150 -35.91 2.62 43.00
N ASP A 151 -34.68 3.07 42.71
CA ASP A 151 -33.93 3.98 43.60
C ASP A 151 -34.13 5.47 43.28
N LEU A 152 -34.93 5.80 42.26
CA LEU A 152 -35.28 7.19 41.89
C LEU A 152 -36.62 7.68 42.49
N ASN A 153 -37.32 6.83 43.25
CA ASN A 153 -38.60 7.16 43.90
C ASN A 153 -38.57 6.86 45.42
N LYS A 154 -37.54 7.32 46.11
CA LYS A 154 -37.54 7.42 47.58
C LYS A 154 -37.21 8.83 48.04
#